data_AF-A0A396U1F1-F1
#
_entry.id   AF-A0A396U1F1-F1
#
_cell.length_a   1.000
_cell.length_b   1.000
_cell.length_c   1.000
_cell.angle_alpha   90.00
_cell.angle_beta   90.00
_cell.angle_gamma   90.00
#
_symmetry.space_group_name_H-M   'P 1'
#
loop_
_entity.id
_entity.type
_entity.pdbx_description
1 polymer ?
#
loop_
_entity_poly.entity_id
_entity_poly.type
_entity_poly.pdbx_seq_one_letter_code
_entity_poly.pdbx_strand_id
1 'polypeptide(L)' 'MDSLEKTTVTIIYYNENCIELQHEVKTYPKSDSGRVIIPHEFKEGKSIVAVCLGEIVILNKVGDRVISIEIDS' A
#
# COMPACT_ATOMS: atom_id res chain seq x y z
N MET A 1 -28.96 0.45 10.76
CA MET A 1 -28.17 0.69 9.54
C MET A 1 -26.75 0.91 10.03
N ASP A 2 -25.98 -0.16 10.16
CA ASP A 2 -24.61 -0.08 10.66
C ASP A 2 -23.74 0.62 9.62
N SER A 3 -23.50 1.91 9.84
CA SER A 3 -22.47 2.64 9.15
C SER A 3 -21.13 2.10 9.64
N LEU A 4 -20.59 1.09 8.96
CA LEU A 4 -19.23 0.62 9.20
C LEU A 4 -18.29 1.82 9.14
N GLU A 5 -17.66 2.14 10.27
CA GLU A 5 -16.74 3.27 10.38
C GLU A 5 -15.61 3.08 9.36
N LYS A 6 -15.55 3.99 8.40
CA LYS A 6 -14.56 3.95 7.33
C LYS A 6 -13.29 4.62 7.80
N THR A 7 -12.16 4.02 7.49
CA THR A 7 -10.84 4.51 7.88
C THR A 7 -9.93 4.57 6.68
N THR A 8 -9.26 5.72 6.55
CA THR A 8 -8.20 5.90 5.55
C THR A 8 -6.96 5.18 6.05
N VAL A 9 -6.35 4.38 5.19
CA VAL A 9 -5.11 3.67 5.43
C VAL A 9 -4.20 3.78 4.22
N THR A 10 -2.91 3.75 4.47
CA THR A 10 -1.91 3.56 3.42
C THR A 10 -1.46 2.10 3.44
N ILE A 11 -1.64 1.40 2.32
CA ILE A 11 -1.25 0.00 2.18
C ILE A 11 0.01 -0.06 1.35
N ILE A 12 1.06 -0.64 1.93
CA ILE A 12 2.36 -0.86 1.30
C ILE A 12 2.42 -2.33 0.88
N TYR A 13 2.77 -2.59 -0.38
CA TYR A 13 2.79 -3.94 -0.93
C TYR A 13 3.81 -4.09 -2.06
N TYR A 14 4.19 -5.34 -2.34
CA TYR A 14 4.86 -5.73 -3.57
C TYR A 14 3.84 -6.30 -4.56
N ASN A 15 3.99 -5.96 -5.84
CA ASN A 15 3.22 -6.55 -6.92
C ASN A 15 4.00 -7.76 -7.46
N GLU A 16 3.32 -8.84 -7.82
CA GLU A 16 3.96 -10.03 -8.42
C GLU A 16 4.81 -9.70 -9.66
N ASN A 17 4.48 -8.62 -10.36
CA ASN A 17 5.18 -8.20 -11.58
C ASN A 17 6.31 -7.18 -11.34
N CYS A 18 6.46 -6.64 -10.13
CA CYS A 18 7.43 -5.58 -9.83
C CYS A 18 8.10 -5.76 -8.47
N ILE A 19 9.43 -5.65 -8.45
CA ILE A 19 10.24 -5.70 -7.21
C ILE A 19 10.20 -4.34 -6.48
N GLU A 20 9.62 -3.30 -7.08
CA GLU A 20 9.46 -2.00 -6.43
C GLU A 20 8.38 -2.03 -5.34
N LEU A 21 8.68 -1.39 -4.21
CA LEU A 21 7.72 -1.19 -3.13
C LEU A 21 6.64 -0.19 -3.57
N GLN A 22 5.40 -0.65 -3.67
CA GLN A 22 4.26 0.20 -4.02
C GLN A 22 3.48 0.59 -2.76
N HIS A 23 2.77 1.72 -2.84
CA HIS A 23 1.83 2.14 -1.80
C HIS A 23 0.57 2.76 -2.39
N GLU A 24 -0.57 2.49 -1.76
CA GLU A 24 -1.85 3.09 -2.12
C GLU A 24 -2.58 3.58 -0.86
N VAL A 25 -3.15 4.78 -0.93
CA VAL A 25 -4.06 5.31 0.10
C VAL A 25 -5.48 4.87 -0.25
N LYS A 26 -6.14 4.16 0.67
CA LYS A 26 -7.50 3.63 0.49
C LYS A 26 -8.34 3.84 1.74
N THR A 27 -9.65 3.87 1.54
CA THR A 27 -10.61 3.96 2.64
C THR A 27 -11.43 2.68 2.70
N TYR A 28 -11.32 1.97 3.82
CA TYR A 28 -11.97 0.68 4.05
C TYR A 28 -12.73 0.66 5.37
N PRO A 29 -13.75 -0.21 5.51
CA PRO A 29 -14.45 -0.39 6.77
C PRO A 29 -13.53 -1.01 7.83
N LYS A 30 -13.72 -0.62 9.08
CA LYS A 30 -13.14 -1.30 10.25
C LYS A 30 -14.05 -2.43 10.72
N SER A 31 -13.45 -3.50 11.24
CA SER A 31 -14.15 -4.49 12.06
C SER A 31 -14.41 -3.94 13.46
N ASP A 32 -15.28 -4.61 14.22
CA ASP A 32 -15.57 -4.28 15.63
C ASP A 32 -14.33 -4.35 16.53
N SER A 33 -13.30 -5.09 16.11
CA SER A 33 -11.99 -5.16 16.76
C SER A 33 -11.01 -4.04 16.36
N GLY A 34 -11.45 -3.08 15.55
CA GLY A 34 -10.65 -1.95 15.08
C GLY A 34 -9.68 -2.28 13.93
N ARG A 35 -9.74 -3.50 13.37
CA ARG A 35 -8.90 -3.90 12.24
C ARG A 35 -9.53 -3.45 10.93
N VAL A 36 -8.74 -2.89 10.04
CA VAL A 36 -9.21 -2.49 8.72
C VAL A 36 -9.42 -3.72 7.83
N ILE A 37 -10.61 -3.81 7.22
CA ILE A 37 -11.01 -4.93 6.37
C ILE A 37 -10.63 -4.60 4.93
N ILE A 38 -9.46 -5.10 4.51
CA ILE A 38 -8.99 -4.96 3.12
C ILE A 38 -9.63 -6.06 2.25
N PRO A 39 -10.34 -5.71 1.16
CA PRO A 39 -10.97 -6.67 0.26
C PRO A 39 -9.99 -7.69 -0.33
N HIS A 40 -10.46 -8.90 -0.59
CA HIS A 40 -9.65 -9.95 -1.19
C HIS A 40 -9.13 -9.56 -2.58
N GLU A 41 -9.98 -8.95 -3.40
CA GLU A 41 -9.65 -8.43 -4.74
C GLU A 41 -8.47 -7.44 -4.71
N PHE A 42 -8.32 -6.68 -3.62
CA PHE A 42 -7.17 -5.79 -3.49
C PHE A 42 -5.86 -6.56 -3.22
N LYS A 43 -5.94 -7.70 -2.51
CA LYS A 43 -4.77 -8.49 -2.11
C LYS A 43 -4.29 -9.45 -3.21
N GLU A 44 -5.14 -9.75 -4.18
CA GLU A 44 -4.79 -10.63 -5.28
C GLU A 44 -3.64 -10.03 -6.10
N GLY A 45 -2.59 -10.83 -6.34
CA GLY A 45 -1.37 -10.36 -7.00
C GLY A 45 -0.50 -9.40 -6.16
N LYS A 46 -0.84 -9.18 -4.88
CA LYS A 46 -0.16 -8.23 -4.00
C LYS A 46 0.29 -8.87 -2.69
N SER A 47 1.58 -8.86 -2.44
CA SER A 47 2.15 -9.21 -1.13
C SER A 47 2.13 -7.98 -0.22
N ILE A 48 1.15 -7.91 0.70
CA ILE A 48 1.00 -6.80 1.64
C ILE A 48 2.15 -6.82 2.66
N VAL A 49 2.92 -5.73 2.72
CA VAL A 49 4.06 -5.56 3.62
C VAL A 49 3.63 -4.86 4.91
N ALA A 50 2.86 -3.78 4.78
CA ALA A 50 2.41 -2.98 5.90
C ALA A 50 1.10 -2.23 5.60
N VAL A 51 0.35 -1.94 6.66
CA VAL A 51 -0.86 -1.12 6.59
C VAL A 51 -0.73 -0.05 7.67
N CYS A 52 -0.71 1.21 7.25
CA CYS A 52 -0.56 2.36 8.13
C CYS A 52 -1.90 3.10 8.26
N LEU A 53 -2.19 3.62 9.44
CA LEU A 53 -3.37 4.46 9.66
C LEU A 53 -3.15 5.84 9.03
N GLY A 54 -4.13 6.30 8.24
CA GLY A 54 -4.08 7.58 7.53
C GLY A 54 -3.22 7.55 6.27
N GLU A 55 -3.00 8.74 5.74
CA GLU A 55 -2.06 9.00 4.65
C GLU A 55 -0.65 9.19 5.23
N ILE A 56 0.34 8.55 4.62
CA ILE A 56 1.75 8.73 4.97
C ILE A 56 2.54 9.23 3.76
N VAL A 57 3.59 9.99 4.03
CA VAL A 57 4.55 10.40 3.01
C VAL A 57 5.75 9.48 3.09
N ILE A 58 6.01 8.73 2.01
CA ILE A 58 7.18 7.86 1.92
C ILE A 58 8.35 8.66 1.33
N LEU A 59 9.39 8.86 2.14
CA LEU A 59 10.55 9.69 1.75
C LEU A 59 11.59 8.92 0.90
N ASN A 60 11.69 7.60 1.09
CA ASN A 60 12.59 6.76 0.31
C ASN A 60 12.04 5.34 0.22
N LYS A 61 12.29 4.66 -0.90
CA LYS A 61 11.92 3.25 -1.09
C LYS A 61 13.15 2.43 -1.48
N VAL A 62 13.19 1.18 -1.03
CA VAL A 62 14.17 0.22 -1.53
C VAL A 62 13.92 0.01 -3.02
N GLY A 63 14.97 0.18 -3.83
CA GLY A 63 14.90 0.13 -5.31
C GLY A 63 14.85 1.49 -6.00
N ASP A 64 14.55 2.58 -5.27
CA ASP A 64 14.40 3.95 -5.82
C ASP A 64 15.72 4.57 -6.31
N ARG A 65 16.86 3.91 -6.02
CA ARG A 65 18.22 4.36 -6.38
C ARG A 65 18.78 3.74 -7.67
N VAL A 66 18.00 2.99 -8.45
CA VAL A 66 18.45 2.56 -9.79
C VAL A 66 18.19 3.71 -10.77
N ILE A 67 18.95 4.79 -10.61
CA ILE A 67 19.06 5.84 -11.61
C ILE A 67 19.86 5.20 -12.75
N SER A 68 19.21 4.96 -13.89
CA SER A 68 19.88 4.58 -15.12
C SER A 68 21.04 5.55 -15.34
N ILE A 69 22.27 5.04 -15.32
CA ILE A 69 23.44 5.81 -15.76
C ILE A 69 23.23 5.96 -17.27
N GLU A 70 22.69 7.09 -17.72
CA GLU A 70 22.74 7.46 -19.12
C GLU A 70 24.23 7.59 -19.48
N ILE A 71 24.75 6.60 -20.18
CA ILE A 71 26.08 6.68 -20.80
C ILE A 71 25.90 7.60 -22.00
N ASP A 72 26.06 8.90 -21.79
CA ASP A 72 26.15 9.89 -22.86
C ASP A 72 27.23 9.40 -23.85
N SER A 73 26.82 9.11 -25.08
CA SER A 73 27.66 8.54 -26.14
C SER A 73 28.30 9.64 -26.98
#